data_AF-A0A5A8F901-F1
#
_entry.id   AF-A0A5A8F901-F1
#
_cell.length_a   1.000
_cell.length_b   1.000
_cell.length_c   1.000
_cell.angle_alpha   90.00
_cell.angle_beta   90.00
_cell.angle_gamma   90.00
#
_symmetry.space_group_name_H-M   'P 1'
#
loop_
_entity.id
_entity.type
_entity.pdbx_description
1 polymer ?
#
loop_
_entity_poly.entity_id
_entity_poly.type
_entity_poly.pdbx_seq_one_letter_code
_entity_poly.pdbx_strand_id
1 'polypeptide(L)'
;MKKIISFFLIAIFVSCAPRVDKLKLSESHYKLGLAYLTSENDFRALKEFEEALKYNPKDDRVYYAISTFYLKKNIFSKAEENILKALNIAPNNSEYINTYASILAAKGKTEEAISQWMRILQDPTYPNIPMVYYNIGYAYFTLGQLKEASIFFQKSVKMNRFFTASYLMLYDIYMKTDQVEKAEAILEKSVEYNPANNSLKLKLGEHYYNQKKYNKAVEIFEEIIIKTPNSPEAKKASKYLNSLGIYK
;
A
#
# COMPACT_ATOMS: atom_id res chain seq x y z
N MET A 1 65.50 31.80 -56.45
CA MET A 1 65.53 31.53 -54.99
C MET A 1 64.10 31.29 -54.51
N LYS A 2 63.71 30.02 -54.30
CA LYS A 2 62.35 29.63 -53.85
C LYS A 2 62.30 29.69 -52.31
N LYS A 3 61.34 30.42 -51.72
CA LYS A 3 61.07 30.38 -50.28
C LYS A 3 59.97 29.35 -50.01
N ILE A 4 60.30 28.41 -49.12
CA ILE A 4 59.48 27.27 -48.69
C ILE A 4 58.43 27.79 -47.70
N ILE A 5 57.15 27.59 -48.02
CA ILE A 5 56.02 27.85 -47.10
C ILE A 5 55.84 26.56 -46.28
N SER A 6 56.13 26.63 -44.98
CA SER A 6 55.92 25.53 -44.05
C SER A 6 54.44 25.45 -43.66
N PHE A 7 53.75 24.40 -44.10
CA PHE A 7 52.38 24.09 -43.72
C PHE A 7 52.40 23.31 -42.40
N PHE A 8 52.02 23.95 -41.29
CA PHE A 8 51.74 23.25 -40.03
C PHE A 8 50.37 22.57 -40.15
N LEU A 9 50.39 21.25 -40.36
CA LEU A 9 49.22 20.38 -40.28
C LEU A 9 48.84 20.21 -38.80
N ILE A 10 47.82 20.91 -38.35
CA ILE A 10 47.19 20.67 -37.04
C ILE A 10 46.37 19.39 -37.17
N ALA A 11 46.89 18.29 -36.63
CA ALA A 11 46.14 17.05 -36.47
C ALA A 11 45.06 17.24 -35.40
N ILE A 12 43.81 17.44 -35.82
CA ILE A 12 42.65 17.39 -34.93
C ILE A 12 42.45 15.91 -34.56
N PHE A 13 42.92 15.51 -33.39
CA PHE A 13 42.51 14.26 -32.78
C PHE A 13 41.03 14.37 -32.39
N VAL A 14 40.14 13.93 -33.29
CA VAL A 14 38.76 13.62 -32.92
C VAL A 14 38.84 12.42 -31.98
N SER A 15 38.82 12.67 -30.68
CA SER A 15 38.69 11.60 -29.70
C SER A 15 37.34 10.94 -29.93
N CYS A 16 37.35 9.70 -30.42
CA CYS A 16 36.19 8.80 -30.36
C CYS A 16 35.95 8.38 -28.91
N ALA A 17 35.65 9.34 -28.03
CA ALA A 17 34.97 9.01 -26.79
C ALA A 17 33.52 8.68 -27.16
N PRO A 18 33.00 7.47 -26.86
CA PRO A 18 31.61 7.16 -27.13
C PRO A 18 30.76 8.22 -26.42
N ARG A 19 29.90 8.90 -27.17
CA ARG A 19 28.94 9.86 -26.62
C ARG A 19 28.03 9.08 -25.68
N VAL A 20 28.38 9.08 -24.38
CA VAL A 20 27.62 8.32 -23.40
C VAL A 20 26.21 8.89 -23.37
N ASP A 21 25.25 8.02 -23.65
CA ASP A 21 23.85 8.38 -23.65
C ASP A 21 23.45 8.76 -22.21
N LYS A 22 23.17 10.05 -21.99
CA LYS A 22 22.79 10.57 -20.67
C LYS A 22 21.59 9.83 -20.10
N LEU A 23 20.65 9.38 -20.95
CA LEU A 23 19.50 8.61 -20.49
C LEU A 23 19.90 7.23 -19.98
N LYS A 24 20.89 6.57 -20.63
CA LYS A 24 21.44 5.31 -20.12
C LYS A 24 22.17 5.50 -18.79
N LEU A 25 22.95 6.58 -18.64
CA LEU A 25 23.58 6.89 -17.35
C LEU A 25 22.54 7.12 -16.26
N SER A 26 21.51 7.93 -16.53
CA SER A 26 20.39 8.12 -15.60
C SER A 26 19.75 6.80 -15.19
N GLU A 27 19.45 5.94 -16.17
CA GLU A 27 18.83 4.64 -15.93
C GLU A 27 19.74 3.70 -15.13
N SER A 28 21.05 3.72 -15.37
CA SER A 28 22.04 2.96 -14.59
C SER A 28 22.08 3.42 -13.13
N HIS A 29 22.16 4.72 -12.89
CA HIS A 29 22.14 5.29 -11.54
C HIS A 29 20.82 5.02 -10.82
N TYR A 30 19.68 5.14 -11.52
CA TYR A 30 18.37 4.79 -10.96
C TYR A 30 18.31 3.32 -10.50
N LYS A 31 18.74 2.39 -11.36
CA LYS A 31 18.78 0.94 -11.02
C LYS A 31 19.73 0.65 -9.87
N LEU A 32 20.89 1.30 -9.82
CA LEU A 32 21.85 1.13 -8.73
C LEU A 32 21.29 1.67 -7.41
N GLY A 33 20.56 2.81 -7.45
CA GLY A 33 19.86 3.34 -6.29
C GLY A 33 18.80 2.36 -5.74
N LEU A 34 18.00 1.74 -6.61
CA LEU A 34 17.05 0.70 -6.21
C LEU A 34 17.73 -0.53 -5.60
N ALA A 35 18.88 -0.95 -6.14
CA ALA A 35 19.65 -2.05 -5.59
C ALA A 35 20.17 -1.73 -4.19
N TYR A 36 20.69 -0.51 -3.96
CA TYR A 36 21.13 -0.09 -2.63
C TYR A 36 19.99 0.01 -1.62
N LEU A 37 18.79 0.45 -2.03
CA LEU A 37 17.61 0.40 -1.16
C LEU A 37 17.28 -1.03 -0.70
N THR A 38 17.43 -2.00 -1.62
CA THR A 38 17.17 -3.42 -1.30
C THR A 38 18.21 -3.97 -0.33
N SER A 39 19.44 -3.49 -0.38
CA SER A 39 20.52 -3.83 0.56
C SER A 39 20.55 -2.94 1.82
N GLU A 40 19.48 -2.19 2.10
CA GLU A 40 19.35 -1.26 3.24
C GLU A 40 20.46 -0.20 3.34
N ASN A 41 21.13 0.11 2.23
CA ASN A 41 22.15 1.14 2.17
C ASN A 41 21.55 2.48 1.72
N ASP A 42 20.82 3.10 2.64
CA ASP A 42 20.04 4.33 2.44
C ASP A 42 20.87 5.49 1.86
N PHE A 43 22.09 5.68 2.37
CA PHE A 43 22.96 6.78 1.96
C PHE A 43 23.38 6.63 0.49
N ARG A 44 23.83 5.43 0.09
CA ARG A 44 24.21 5.18 -1.29
C ARG A 44 23.01 5.24 -2.22
N ALA A 45 21.85 4.74 -1.79
CA ALA A 45 20.63 4.81 -2.59
C ALA A 45 20.25 6.25 -2.97
N LEU A 46 20.19 7.17 -1.99
CA LEU A 46 19.88 8.57 -2.26
C LEU A 46 20.92 9.23 -3.18
N LYS A 47 22.21 8.97 -2.96
CA LYS A 47 23.27 9.51 -3.80
C LYS A 47 23.11 9.07 -5.26
N GLU A 48 22.81 7.80 -5.50
CA GLU A 48 22.60 7.29 -6.86
C GLU A 48 21.33 7.90 -7.51
N PHE A 49 20.26 8.12 -6.74
CA PHE A 49 19.08 8.83 -7.26
C PHE A 49 19.40 10.29 -7.62
N GLU A 50 20.21 10.99 -6.82
CA GLU A 50 20.67 12.34 -7.13
C GLU A 50 21.52 12.38 -8.40
N GLU A 51 22.44 11.41 -8.59
CA GLU A 51 23.20 11.27 -9.83
C GLU A 51 22.29 11.00 -11.03
N ALA A 52 21.27 10.14 -10.89
CA ALA A 52 20.29 9.89 -11.96
C ALA A 52 19.60 11.20 -12.40
N LEU A 53 19.15 12.01 -11.44
CA LEU A 53 18.50 13.30 -11.72
C LEU A 53 19.42 14.34 -12.36
N LYS A 54 20.75 14.26 -12.17
CA LYS A 54 21.69 15.12 -12.92
C LYS A 54 21.67 14.84 -14.41
N TYR A 55 21.50 13.57 -14.80
CA TYR A 55 21.46 13.16 -16.20
C TYR A 55 20.06 13.24 -16.82
N ASN A 56 19.01 13.01 -16.03
CA ASN A 56 17.61 13.18 -16.43
C ASN A 56 16.78 13.88 -15.33
N PRO A 57 16.71 15.22 -15.31
CA PRO A 57 15.95 15.97 -14.30
C PRO A 57 14.42 15.80 -14.39
N LYS A 58 13.92 15.12 -15.43
CA LYS A 58 12.48 14.88 -15.64
C LYS A 58 12.11 13.40 -15.45
N ASP A 59 12.96 12.62 -14.78
CA ASP A 59 12.65 11.23 -14.44
C ASP A 59 11.71 11.18 -13.21
N ASP A 60 10.42 11.10 -13.47
CA ASP A 60 9.36 10.97 -12.46
C ASP A 60 9.53 9.73 -11.58
N ARG A 61 10.06 8.63 -12.13
CA ARG A 61 10.34 7.38 -11.42
C ARG A 61 11.38 7.57 -10.32
N VAL A 62 12.38 8.42 -10.55
CA VAL A 62 13.43 8.71 -9.56
C VAL A 62 12.86 9.55 -8.42
N TYR A 63 12.06 10.58 -8.73
CA TYR A 63 11.35 11.35 -7.71
C TYR A 63 10.38 10.48 -6.89
N TYR A 64 9.68 9.57 -7.54
CA TYR A 64 8.84 8.57 -6.86
C TYR A 64 9.66 7.68 -5.91
N ALA A 65 10.82 7.18 -6.36
CA ALA A 65 11.70 6.37 -5.52
C ALA A 65 12.20 7.14 -4.28
N ILE A 66 12.62 8.40 -4.45
CA ILE A 66 13.02 9.27 -3.32
C ILE A 66 11.83 9.53 -2.37
N SER A 67 10.62 9.75 -2.90
CA SER A 67 9.41 9.91 -2.10
C SER A 67 9.14 8.68 -1.24
N THR A 68 9.10 7.48 -1.85
CA THR A 68 8.85 6.23 -1.13
C THR A 68 9.92 5.93 -0.08
N PHE A 69 11.18 6.29 -0.37
CA PHE A 69 12.26 6.23 0.60
C PHE A 69 11.96 7.07 1.85
N TYR A 70 11.62 8.35 1.67
CA TYR A 70 11.32 9.24 2.80
C TYR A 70 10.03 8.85 3.52
N LEU A 71 9.04 8.34 2.80
CA LEU A 71 7.81 7.80 3.37
C LEU A 71 8.09 6.63 4.32
N LYS A 72 8.95 5.68 3.91
CA LYS A 72 9.38 4.56 4.78
C LYS A 72 10.12 5.02 6.04
N LYS A 73 10.78 6.19 5.98
CA LYS A 73 11.44 6.82 7.14
C LYS A 73 10.51 7.72 7.94
N ASN A 74 9.23 7.79 7.61
CA ASN A 74 8.23 8.71 8.20
C ASN A 74 8.62 10.20 8.09
N ILE A 75 9.45 10.57 7.10
CA ILE A 75 9.85 11.96 6.84
C ILE A 75 8.88 12.55 5.80
N PHE A 76 7.63 12.81 6.24
CA PHE A 76 6.52 13.13 5.35
C PHE A 76 6.75 14.39 4.50
N SER A 77 7.41 15.42 5.03
CA SER A 77 7.66 16.66 4.26
C SER A 77 8.55 16.41 3.03
N LYS A 78 9.60 15.60 3.16
CA LYS A 78 10.49 15.27 2.03
C LYS A 78 9.82 14.28 1.07
N ALA A 79 9.01 13.37 1.59
CA ALA A 79 8.21 12.47 0.76
C ALA A 79 7.23 13.27 -0.11
N GLU A 80 6.53 14.23 0.49
CA GLU A 80 5.59 15.12 -0.20
C GLU A 80 6.26 15.97 -1.27
N GLU A 81 7.41 16.57 -0.96
CA GLU A 81 8.16 17.38 -1.93
C GLU A 81 8.49 16.57 -3.20
N ASN A 82 8.96 15.33 -3.02
CA ASN A 82 9.39 14.49 -4.13
C ASN A 82 8.19 13.87 -4.88
N ILE A 83 7.11 13.48 -4.20
CA ILE A 83 5.93 12.97 -4.90
C ILE A 83 5.25 14.06 -5.73
N LEU A 84 5.26 15.31 -5.26
CA LEU A 84 4.74 16.44 -6.04
C LEU A 84 5.59 16.72 -7.28
N LYS A 85 6.92 16.55 -7.20
CA LYS A 85 7.81 16.61 -8.38
C LYS A 85 7.48 15.51 -9.40
N ALA A 86 7.25 14.28 -8.94
CA ALA A 86 6.81 13.18 -9.82
C ALA A 86 5.45 13.47 -10.46
N LEU A 87 4.47 13.94 -9.68
CA LEU A 87 3.14 14.31 -10.18
C LEU A 87 3.16 15.52 -11.12
N ASN A 88 4.10 16.46 -10.97
CA ASN A 88 4.25 17.56 -11.92
C ASN A 88 4.68 17.08 -13.32
N ILE A 89 5.38 15.95 -13.40
CA ILE A 89 5.80 15.33 -14.66
C ILE A 89 4.71 14.37 -15.18
N ALA A 90 4.11 13.57 -14.30
CA ALA A 90 3.09 12.58 -14.62
C ALA A 90 1.82 12.77 -13.74
N PRO A 91 0.97 13.78 -14.03
CA PRO A 91 -0.11 14.23 -13.14
C PRO A 91 -1.27 13.24 -12.96
N ASN A 92 -1.38 12.27 -13.87
CA ASN A 92 -2.44 11.26 -13.87
C ASN A 92 -1.91 9.86 -13.51
N ASN A 93 -0.67 9.74 -13.03
CA ASN A 93 -0.14 8.46 -12.58
C ASN A 93 -0.81 8.05 -11.26
N SER A 94 -1.71 7.07 -11.31
CA SER A 94 -2.48 6.60 -10.17
C SER A 94 -1.64 6.11 -8.99
N GLU A 95 -0.47 5.53 -9.23
CA GLU A 95 0.44 5.09 -8.17
C GLU A 95 1.04 6.29 -7.42
N TYR A 96 1.35 7.37 -8.15
CA TYR A 96 1.86 8.60 -7.54
C TYR A 96 0.77 9.34 -6.77
N ILE A 97 -0.45 9.36 -7.32
CA ILE A 97 -1.62 9.91 -6.64
C ILE A 97 -1.90 9.11 -5.35
N ASN A 98 -1.81 7.78 -5.38
CA ASN A 98 -2.00 6.92 -4.20
C ASN A 98 -0.97 7.22 -3.10
N THR A 99 0.29 7.39 -3.49
CA THR A 99 1.37 7.71 -2.56
C THR A 99 1.17 9.11 -1.96
N TYR A 100 0.79 10.09 -2.78
CA TYR A 100 0.48 11.44 -2.28
C TYR A 100 -0.72 11.44 -1.32
N ALA A 101 -1.79 10.70 -1.65
CA ALA A 101 -2.94 10.53 -0.77
C ALA A 101 -2.55 9.90 0.57
N SER A 102 -1.68 8.89 0.56
CA SER A 102 -1.17 8.25 1.78
C SER A 102 -0.34 9.21 2.64
N ILE A 103 0.48 10.06 2.01
CA ILE A 103 1.24 11.12 2.70
C ILE A 103 0.30 12.15 3.32
N LEU A 104 -0.73 12.59 2.59
CA LEU A 104 -1.75 13.52 3.10
C LEU A 104 -2.47 12.94 4.32
N ALA A 105 -2.91 11.68 4.25
CA ALA A 105 -3.56 10.99 5.36
C ALA A 105 -2.64 10.88 6.59
N ALA A 106 -1.36 10.53 6.40
CA ALA A 106 -0.38 10.46 7.49
C ALA A 106 -0.12 11.83 8.15
N LYS A 107 -0.31 12.92 7.41
CA LYS A 107 -0.22 14.31 7.91
C LYS A 107 -1.54 14.82 8.52
N GLY A 108 -2.58 13.98 8.61
CA GLY A 108 -3.90 14.35 9.12
C GLY A 108 -4.76 15.16 8.14
N LYS A 109 -4.32 15.31 6.88
CA LYS A 109 -5.06 15.98 5.80
C LYS A 109 -6.01 14.99 5.12
N THR A 110 -6.91 14.42 5.91
CA THR A 110 -7.73 13.26 5.53
C THR A 110 -8.67 13.56 4.37
N GLU A 111 -9.30 14.73 4.34
CA GLU A 111 -10.20 15.16 3.27
C GLU A 111 -9.46 15.33 1.94
N GLU A 112 -8.25 15.91 1.97
CA GLU A 112 -7.39 16.04 0.80
C GLU A 112 -7.00 14.64 0.28
N ALA A 113 -6.66 13.72 1.18
CA ALA A 113 -6.34 12.33 0.83
C ALA A 113 -7.53 11.62 0.14
N ILE A 114 -8.75 11.76 0.68
CA ILE A 114 -9.97 11.24 0.06
C ILE A 114 -10.12 11.78 -1.36
N SER A 115 -9.94 13.09 -1.56
CA SER A 115 -10.04 13.69 -2.89
C SER A 115 -9.02 13.08 -3.86
N GLN A 116 -7.79 12.80 -3.41
CA GLN A 116 -6.78 12.17 -4.26
C GLN A 116 -7.13 10.72 -4.59
N TRP A 117 -7.56 9.90 -3.62
CA TRP A 117 -7.98 8.52 -3.89
C TRP A 117 -9.20 8.43 -4.80
N MET A 118 -10.14 9.37 -4.71
CA MET A 118 -11.29 9.43 -5.62
C MET A 118 -10.88 9.67 -7.08
N ARG A 119 -9.77 10.39 -7.33
CA ARG A 119 -9.22 10.56 -8.68
C ARG A 119 -8.74 9.22 -9.26
N ILE A 120 -8.17 8.35 -8.43
CA ILE A 120 -7.70 7.01 -8.86
C ILE A 120 -8.87 6.14 -9.31
N LEU A 121 -10.06 6.31 -8.72
CA LEU A 121 -11.25 5.55 -9.11
C LEU A 121 -11.71 5.85 -10.55
N GLN A 122 -11.17 6.89 -11.20
CA GLN A 122 -11.41 7.21 -12.61
C GLN A 122 -10.43 6.49 -13.55
N ASP A 123 -9.40 5.83 -13.03
CA ASP A 123 -8.43 5.07 -13.81
C ASP A 123 -8.81 3.57 -13.81
N PRO A 124 -9.37 3.04 -14.92
CA PRO A 124 -9.78 1.65 -15.00
C PRO A 124 -8.59 0.68 -15.06
N THR A 125 -7.37 1.18 -15.28
CA THR A 125 -6.16 0.36 -15.41
C THR A 125 -5.44 0.15 -14.08
N TYR A 126 -5.84 0.87 -13.02
CA TYR A 126 -5.22 0.72 -11.71
C TYR A 126 -5.54 -0.66 -11.11
N PRO A 127 -4.54 -1.51 -10.81
CA PRO A 127 -4.80 -2.90 -10.43
C PRO A 127 -5.36 -3.05 -9.01
N ASN A 128 -5.15 -2.07 -8.12
CA ASN A 128 -5.44 -2.21 -6.70
C ASN A 128 -6.65 -1.35 -6.23
N ILE A 129 -7.68 -1.27 -7.08
CA ILE A 129 -8.93 -0.56 -6.77
C ILE A 129 -9.60 -1.00 -5.44
N PRO A 130 -9.63 -2.31 -5.05
CA PRO A 130 -10.17 -2.69 -3.74
C PRO A 130 -9.48 -1.98 -2.57
N MET A 131 -8.16 -1.84 -2.63
CA MET A 131 -7.40 -1.13 -1.59
C MET A 131 -7.68 0.38 -1.60
N VAL A 132 -7.92 0.99 -2.77
CA VAL A 132 -8.34 2.40 -2.84
C VAL A 132 -9.69 2.60 -2.16
N TYR A 133 -10.67 1.73 -2.42
CA TYR A 133 -11.95 1.76 -1.71
C TYR A 133 -11.78 1.56 -0.20
N TYR A 134 -10.92 0.64 0.23
CA TYR A 134 -10.59 0.45 1.63
C TYR A 134 -9.97 1.72 2.25
N ASN A 135 -9.00 2.36 1.59
CA ASN A 135 -8.33 3.56 2.11
C ASN A 135 -9.31 4.72 2.27
N ILE A 136 -10.21 4.94 1.29
CA ILE A 136 -11.27 5.95 1.41
C ILE A 136 -12.23 5.59 2.56
N GLY A 137 -12.63 4.33 2.68
CA GLY A 137 -13.48 3.88 3.79
C GLY A 137 -12.83 4.09 5.14
N TYR A 138 -11.54 3.78 5.26
CA TYR A 138 -10.75 3.99 6.48
C TYR A 138 -10.64 5.48 6.81
N ALA A 139 -10.39 6.33 5.81
CA ALA A 139 -10.37 7.78 5.99
C ALA A 139 -11.70 8.30 6.55
N TYR A 140 -12.84 7.93 5.94
CA TYR A 140 -14.15 8.29 6.48
C TYR A 140 -14.40 7.75 7.89
N PHE A 141 -13.93 6.53 8.18
CA PHE A 141 -14.02 5.95 9.51
C PHE A 141 -13.25 6.79 10.55
N THR A 142 -12.04 7.24 10.23
CA THR A 142 -11.24 8.11 11.12
C THR A 142 -11.89 9.48 11.33
N LEU A 143 -12.64 9.99 10.36
CA LEU A 143 -13.44 11.22 10.48
C LEU A 143 -14.76 11.00 11.26
N GLY A 144 -15.06 9.78 11.70
CA GLY A 144 -16.33 9.44 12.36
C GLY A 144 -17.53 9.36 11.42
N GLN A 145 -17.32 9.46 10.11
CA GLN A 145 -18.35 9.39 9.07
C GLN A 145 -18.66 7.92 8.74
N LEU A 146 -19.28 7.22 9.69
CA LEU A 146 -19.46 5.77 9.65
C LEU A 146 -20.34 5.29 8.48
N LYS A 147 -21.31 6.11 8.06
CA LYS A 147 -22.20 5.77 6.94
C LYS A 147 -21.40 5.72 5.64
N GLU A 148 -20.62 6.75 5.36
CA GLU A 148 -19.75 6.88 4.20
C GLU A 148 -18.69 5.77 4.23
N ALA A 149 -18.05 5.55 5.38
CA ALA A 149 -17.07 4.48 5.58
C ALA A 149 -17.64 3.12 5.18
N SER A 150 -18.85 2.78 5.64
CA SER A 150 -19.51 1.51 5.32
C SER A 150 -19.75 1.32 3.82
N ILE A 151 -20.14 2.38 3.10
CA ILE A 151 -20.35 2.33 1.64
C ILE A 151 -19.04 1.99 0.93
N PHE A 152 -17.93 2.60 1.34
CA PHE A 152 -16.63 2.37 0.72
C PHE A 152 -16.06 0.98 1.03
N PHE A 153 -16.21 0.48 2.26
CA PHE A 153 -15.83 -0.89 2.56
C PHE A 153 -16.70 -1.93 1.84
N GLN A 154 -18.00 -1.68 1.66
CA GLN A 154 -18.88 -2.53 0.84
C GLN A 154 -18.41 -2.58 -0.61
N LYS A 155 -17.99 -1.44 -1.19
CA LYS A 155 -17.41 -1.41 -2.54
C LYS A 155 -16.10 -2.21 -2.61
N SER A 156 -15.24 -2.09 -1.60
CA SER A 156 -14.00 -2.88 -1.51
C SER A 156 -14.26 -4.39 -1.54
N VAL A 157 -15.14 -4.91 -0.68
CA VAL A 157 -15.45 -6.36 -0.65
C VAL A 157 -16.19 -6.83 -1.91
N LYS A 158 -16.97 -5.96 -2.56
CA LYS A 158 -17.60 -6.25 -3.85
C LYS A 158 -16.57 -6.42 -4.96
N MET A 159 -15.51 -5.60 -4.97
CA MET A 159 -14.42 -5.71 -5.94
C MET A 159 -13.50 -6.89 -5.64
N ASN A 160 -13.22 -7.16 -4.37
CA ASN A 160 -12.43 -8.31 -3.94
C ASN A 160 -13.05 -8.97 -2.71
N ARG A 161 -13.75 -10.08 -2.93
CA ARG A 161 -14.41 -10.87 -1.87
C ARG A 161 -13.44 -11.54 -0.88
N PHE A 162 -12.13 -11.54 -1.16
CA PHE A 162 -11.09 -12.05 -0.28
C PHE A 162 -10.43 -10.94 0.58
N PHE A 163 -10.89 -9.68 0.45
CA PHE A 163 -10.31 -8.54 1.15
C PHE A 163 -10.74 -8.46 2.63
N THR A 164 -10.05 -9.25 3.45
CA THR A 164 -10.33 -9.49 4.88
C THR A 164 -10.49 -8.19 5.69
N ALA A 165 -9.59 -7.22 5.49
CA ALA A 165 -9.62 -5.98 6.27
C ALA A 165 -10.93 -5.20 6.10
N SER A 166 -11.56 -5.23 4.92
CA SER A 166 -12.83 -4.53 4.69
C SER A 166 -14.02 -5.23 5.38
N TYR A 167 -14.01 -6.56 5.48
CA TYR A 167 -15.03 -7.28 6.26
C TYR A 167 -14.94 -6.93 7.74
N LEU A 168 -13.72 -6.89 8.30
CA LEU A 168 -13.52 -6.53 9.70
C LEU A 168 -13.96 -5.10 10.00
N MET A 169 -13.62 -4.14 9.14
CA MET A 169 -14.09 -2.75 9.31
C MET A 169 -15.62 -2.62 9.19
N LEU A 170 -16.26 -3.37 8.27
CA LEU A 170 -17.73 -3.40 8.17
C LEU A 170 -18.37 -3.97 9.43
N TYR A 171 -17.84 -5.09 9.93
CA TYR A 171 -18.29 -5.67 11.18
C TYR A 171 -18.18 -4.67 12.33
N ASP A 172 -17.02 -4.03 12.50
CA ASP A 172 -16.80 -3.07 13.59
C ASP A 172 -17.74 -1.86 13.48
N ILE A 173 -18.02 -1.36 12.26
CA ILE A 173 -19.01 -0.30 12.03
C ILE A 173 -20.41 -0.76 12.41
N TYR A 174 -20.83 -1.96 11.99
CA TYR A 174 -22.17 -2.47 12.31
C TYR A 174 -22.34 -2.70 13.80
N MET A 175 -21.33 -3.22 14.49
CA MET A 175 -21.36 -3.36 15.95
C MET A 175 -21.42 -1.98 16.65
N LYS A 176 -20.64 -1.00 16.19
CA LYS A 176 -20.65 0.36 16.75
C LYS A 176 -21.96 1.11 16.52
N THR A 177 -22.78 0.66 15.57
CA THR A 177 -24.06 1.27 15.21
C THR A 177 -25.26 0.40 15.59
N ASP A 178 -25.05 -0.57 16.49
CA ASP A 178 -26.05 -1.51 17.00
C ASP A 178 -26.79 -2.32 15.91
N GLN A 179 -26.18 -2.49 14.74
CA GLN A 179 -26.70 -3.28 13.62
C GLN A 179 -26.20 -4.73 13.69
N VAL A 180 -26.50 -5.40 14.80
CA VAL A 180 -25.94 -6.70 15.15
C VAL A 180 -26.23 -7.79 14.12
N GLU A 181 -27.43 -7.80 13.52
CA GLU A 181 -27.81 -8.76 12.49
C GLU A 181 -26.96 -8.58 11.21
N LYS A 182 -26.64 -7.33 10.85
CA LYS A 182 -25.75 -7.05 9.72
C LYS A 182 -24.31 -7.41 10.02
N ALA A 183 -23.87 -7.23 11.28
CA ALA A 183 -22.55 -7.65 11.74
C ALA A 183 -22.39 -9.18 11.65
N GLU A 184 -23.40 -9.94 12.06
CA GLU A 184 -23.43 -11.40 11.92
C GLU A 184 -23.37 -11.81 10.44
N ALA A 185 -24.28 -11.27 9.63
CA ALA A 185 -24.39 -11.61 8.21
C ALA A 185 -23.12 -11.30 7.40
N ILE A 186 -22.43 -10.18 7.70
CA ILE A 186 -21.21 -9.81 6.99
C ILE A 186 -20.03 -10.73 7.36
N LEU A 187 -19.95 -11.20 8.61
CA LEU A 187 -18.94 -12.17 9.03
C LEU A 187 -19.21 -13.57 8.48
N GLU A 188 -20.46 -14.06 8.56
CA GLU A 188 -20.85 -15.35 7.97
C GLU A 188 -20.49 -15.41 6.48
N LYS A 189 -20.87 -14.38 5.72
CA LYS A 189 -20.53 -14.24 4.31
C LYS A 189 -19.01 -14.17 4.07
N SER A 190 -18.27 -13.51 4.97
CA SER A 190 -16.80 -13.43 4.86
C SER A 190 -16.14 -14.81 5.01
N VAL A 191 -16.64 -15.64 5.92
CA VAL A 191 -16.15 -17.01 6.16
C VAL A 191 -16.57 -17.94 5.03
N GLU A 192 -17.79 -17.79 4.50
CA GLU A 192 -18.26 -18.53 3.32
C GLU A 192 -17.33 -18.34 2.12
N TYR A 193 -16.94 -17.10 1.82
CA TYR A 193 -15.99 -16.83 0.73
C TYR A 193 -14.54 -17.20 1.06
N ASN A 194 -14.17 -17.20 2.34
CA ASN A 194 -12.80 -17.40 2.80
C ASN A 194 -12.72 -18.52 3.86
N PRO A 195 -13.09 -19.76 3.54
CA PRO A 195 -13.21 -20.84 4.53
C PRO A 195 -11.86 -21.29 5.11
N ALA A 196 -10.73 -20.88 4.53
CA ALA A 196 -9.40 -21.12 5.07
C ALA A 196 -8.89 -19.97 5.97
N ASN A 197 -9.59 -18.84 6.04
CA ASN A 197 -9.16 -17.68 6.81
C ASN A 197 -9.59 -17.81 8.28
N ASN A 198 -8.69 -18.32 9.11
CA ASN A 198 -8.95 -18.51 10.53
C ASN A 198 -9.12 -17.20 11.32
N SER A 199 -8.63 -16.06 10.81
CA SER A 199 -8.87 -14.76 11.45
C SER A 199 -10.34 -14.36 11.34
N LEU A 200 -10.96 -14.53 10.16
CA LEU A 200 -12.40 -14.29 9.97
C LEU A 200 -13.25 -15.28 10.76
N LYS A 201 -12.87 -16.56 10.79
CA LYS A 201 -13.55 -17.57 11.61
C LYS A 201 -13.48 -17.23 13.09
N LEU A 202 -12.30 -16.91 13.59
CA LEU A 202 -12.12 -16.53 14.99
C LEU A 202 -13.04 -15.36 15.33
N LYS A 203 -13.09 -14.32 14.47
CA LYS A 203 -13.98 -13.17 14.68
C LYS A 203 -15.47 -13.56 14.70
N LEU A 204 -15.90 -14.50 13.84
CA LEU A 204 -17.28 -15.03 13.85
C LEU A 204 -17.58 -15.84 15.13
N GLY A 205 -16.63 -16.67 15.58
CA GLY A 205 -16.75 -17.38 16.86
C GLY A 205 -16.84 -16.43 18.05
N GLU A 206 -16.01 -15.38 18.07
CA GLU A 206 -16.05 -14.31 19.08
C GLU A 206 -17.40 -13.59 19.09
N HIS A 207 -17.93 -13.26 17.90
CA HIS A 207 -19.27 -12.68 17.76
C HIS A 207 -20.34 -13.58 18.38
N TYR A 208 -20.39 -14.86 18.03
CA TYR A 208 -21.37 -15.80 18.60
C TYR A 208 -21.19 -16.00 20.11
N TYR A 209 -19.94 -16.04 20.60
CA TYR A 209 -19.64 -16.12 22.02
C TYR A 209 -20.23 -14.92 22.78
N ASN A 210 -20.01 -13.71 22.28
CA ASN A 210 -20.54 -12.48 22.88
C ASN A 210 -22.08 -12.44 22.85
N GLN A 211 -22.68 -12.99 21.79
CA GLN A 211 -24.14 -13.15 21.67
C GLN A 211 -24.71 -14.32 22.47
N LYS A 212 -23.88 -15.00 23.29
CA LYS A 212 -24.24 -16.20 24.08
C LYS A 212 -24.75 -17.38 23.23
N LYS A 213 -24.48 -17.36 21.92
CA LYS A 213 -24.74 -18.46 20.98
C LYS A 213 -23.64 -19.51 21.09
N TYR A 214 -23.43 -20.06 22.28
CA TYR A 214 -22.23 -20.86 22.60
C TYR A 214 -22.08 -22.09 21.71
N ASN A 215 -23.17 -22.78 21.35
CA ASN A 215 -23.08 -23.95 20.46
C ASN A 215 -22.41 -23.62 19.13
N LYS A 216 -22.77 -22.48 18.50
CA LYS A 216 -22.16 -22.04 17.25
C LYS A 216 -20.70 -21.58 17.45
N ALA A 217 -20.42 -20.91 18.57
CA ALA A 217 -19.07 -20.46 18.88
C ALA A 217 -18.11 -21.67 19.05
N VAL A 218 -18.55 -22.70 19.77
CA VAL A 218 -17.80 -23.92 20.02
C VAL A 218 -17.44 -24.64 18.73
N GLU A 219 -18.42 -24.85 17.85
CA GLU A 219 -18.20 -25.47 16.54
C GLU A 219 -17.08 -24.79 15.75
N ILE A 220 -17.11 -23.45 15.69
CA ILE A 220 -16.08 -22.67 15.00
C ILE A 220 -14.72 -22.80 15.68
N PHE A 221 -14.67 -22.68 17.00
CA PHE A 221 -13.41 -22.73 17.75
C PHE A 221 -12.74 -24.11 17.66
N GLU A 222 -13.52 -25.19 17.76
CA GLU A 222 -13.04 -26.55 17.56
C GLU A 222 -12.51 -26.75 16.14
N GLU A 223 -13.20 -26.23 15.13
CA GLU A 223 -12.76 -26.30 13.73
C GLU A 223 -11.37 -25.65 13.55
N ILE A 224 -11.14 -24.47 14.13
CA ILE A 224 -9.86 -23.76 14.07
C ILE A 224 -8.75 -24.59 14.73
N ILE A 225 -9.01 -25.16 15.91
CA ILE A 225 -8.05 -25.96 16.68
C ILE A 225 -7.68 -27.24 15.93
N ILE A 226 -8.67 -27.97 15.41
CA ILE A 226 -8.45 -29.22 14.68
C ILE A 226 -7.62 -28.97 13.41
N LYS A 227 -7.95 -27.93 12.65
CA LYS A 227 -7.27 -27.64 11.37
C LYS A 227 -5.89 -27.01 11.56
N THR A 228 -5.70 -26.22 12.62
CA THR A 228 -4.48 -25.43 12.82
C THR A 228 -4.04 -25.38 14.28
N PRO A 229 -3.74 -26.52 14.91
CA PRO A 229 -3.59 -26.64 16.37
C PRO A 229 -2.51 -25.75 16.98
N ASN A 230 -1.47 -25.40 16.22
CA ASN A 230 -0.34 -24.58 16.69
C ASN A 230 -0.45 -23.09 16.32
N SER A 231 -1.56 -22.66 15.71
CA SER A 231 -1.73 -21.27 15.27
C SER A 231 -2.06 -20.30 16.42
N PRO A 232 -1.75 -19.00 16.29
CA PRO A 232 -2.21 -17.98 17.22
C PRO A 232 -3.74 -17.96 17.39
N GLU A 233 -4.48 -18.23 16.32
CA GLU A 233 -5.94 -18.30 16.31
C GLU A 233 -6.45 -19.49 17.13
N ALA A 234 -5.83 -20.67 16.98
CA ALA A 234 -6.17 -21.84 17.79
C ALA A 234 -5.90 -21.59 19.28
N LYS A 235 -4.77 -20.96 19.62
CA LYS A 235 -4.49 -20.58 21.02
C LYS A 235 -5.54 -19.62 21.60
N LYS A 236 -6.09 -18.71 20.80
CA LYS A 236 -7.19 -17.82 21.22
C LYS A 236 -8.50 -18.60 21.34
N ALA A 237 -8.84 -19.43 20.35
CA ALA A 237 -10.02 -20.29 20.35
C ALA A 237 -10.06 -21.20 21.60
N SER A 238 -8.93 -21.83 21.98
CA SER A 238 -8.85 -22.66 23.18
C SER A 238 -9.17 -21.89 24.47
N LYS A 239 -8.78 -20.60 24.56
CA LYS A 239 -9.11 -19.78 25.73
C LYS A 239 -10.62 -19.60 25.89
N TYR A 240 -11.34 -19.41 24.78
CA TYR A 240 -12.81 -19.32 24.81
C TYR A 240 -13.46 -20.66 25.17
N LEU A 241 -12.95 -21.79 24.67
CA LEU A 241 -13.50 -23.11 25.03
C LEU A 241 -13.24 -23.44 26.51
N ASN A 242 -12.08 -23.08 27.04
CA ASN A 242 -11.77 -23.22 28.46
C ASN A 242 -12.67 -22.34 29.33
N SER A 243 -12.98 -21.11 28.91
CA SER A 243 -13.90 -20.24 29.66
C SER A 243 -15.34 -20.74 29.68
N LEU A 244 -15.73 -21.60 28.75
CA LEU A 244 -17.01 -22.32 28.74
C LEU A 244 -16.98 -23.62 29.55
N GLY A 245 -15.81 -24.03 30.08
CA GLY A 245 -15.65 -25.28 30.83
C GLY A 245 -15.66 -26.53 29.96
N ILE A 246 -15.44 -26.41 28.65
CA ILE A 246 -15.50 -27.52 27.69
C ILE A 246 -14.22 -28.37 27.72
N TYR A 247 -13.06 -27.74 27.96
CA TYR A 247 -11.79 -28.43 28.19
C TYR A 247 -11.24 -28.04 29.57
N LYS A 248 -10.89 -29.05 30.37
CA LYS A 248 -10.16 -28.93 31.64
C LYS A 248 -8.72 -29.39 31.44
#